data_AF-A0A4Z2CUT3-F1
#
_entry.id   AF-A0A4Z2CUT3-F1
#
_cell.length_a   1.000
_cell.length_b   1.000
_cell.length_c   1.000
_cell.angle_alpha   90.00
_cell.angle_beta   90.00
_cell.angle_gamma   90.00
#
_symmetry.space_group_name_H-M   'P 1'
#
loop_
_entity.id
_entity.type
_entity.pdbx_description
1 polymer ?
#
loop_
_entity_poly.entity_id
_entity_poly.type
_entity_poly.pdbx_seq_one_letter_code
_entity_poly.pdbx_strand_id
1 'polypeptide(L)'
;MTSNSLIEAGSIVMVRAIELEKQLKFTESLTCYEESIGLFIKALRSIPQNTQLEFKEKLRQKVSEYITHAEKLKEKLKKESENGNYHEQIVIDEGATGFSYKRVFGRFLEDGTASKIWVDDPYIRNSYQIENFSHFCEVVVQSESDVKNIYLTTGEDTQGFYSLKICNLNYLPIMMSLLVNI
;
A
#
# COMPACT_ATOMS: atom_id res chain seq x y z
N MET A 1 -26.24 3.94 0.71
CA MET A 1 -25.95 2.90 1.72
C MET A 1 -26.62 3.31 3.03
N THR A 2 -27.33 2.40 3.70
CA THR A 2 -27.93 2.65 5.02
C THR A 2 -26.87 2.55 6.12
N SER A 3 -27.07 3.19 7.28
CA SER A 3 -26.14 3.10 8.42
C SER A 3 -25.78 1.66 8.79
N ASN A 4 -26.75 0.74 8.75
CA ASN A 4 -26.55 -0.68 9.03
C ASN A 4 -25.61 -1.35 8.02
N SER A 5 -25.75 -1.06 6.72
CA SER A 5 -24.85 -1.61 5.69
C SER A 5 -23.39 -1.16 5.86
N LEU A 6 -23.17 0.06 6.35
CA LEU A 6 -21.83 0.58 6.64
C LEU A 6 -21.20 -0.10 7.87
N ILE A 7 -22.02 -0.37 8.89
CA ILE A 7 -21.57 -1.08 10.10
C ILE A 7 -21.22 -2.52 9.74
N GLU A 8 -22.05 -3.21 8.97
CA GLU A 8 -21.79 -4.59 8.52
C GLU A 8 -20.51 -4.68 7.70
N ALA A 9 -20.33 -3.80 6.71
CA ALA A 9 -19.10 -3.74 5.93
C ALA A 9 -17.87 -3.45 6.82
N GLY A 10 -17.99 -2.48 7.74
CA GLY A 10 -16.93 -2.17 8.70
C GLY A 10 -16.58 -3.35 9.61
N SER A 11 -17.57 -4.13 10.06
CA SER A 11 -17.35 -5.32 10.89
C SER A 11 -16.62 -6.43 10.14
N ILE A 12 -16.94 -6.67 8.86
CA ILE A 12 -16.23 -7.65 8.03
C ILE A 12 -14.75 -7.27 7.90
N VAL A 13 -14.46 -6.01 7.57
CA VAL A 13 -13.08 -5.51 7.44
C VAL A 13 -12.35 -5.54 8.79
N MET A 14 -13.04 -5.25 9.89
CA MET A 14 -12.46 -5.33 11.25
C MET A 14 -12.05 -6.75 11.63
N VAL A 15 -12.89 -7.76 11.33
CA VAL A 15 -12.54 -9.17 11.57
C VAL A 15 -11.31 -9.55 10.76
N ARG A 16 -11.20 -9.07 9.52
CA ARG A 16 -10.01 -9.28 8.69
C ARG A 16 -8.77 -8.64 9.30
N ALA A 17 -8.88 -7.42 9.85
CA ALA A 17 -7.78 -6.75 10.54
C ALA A 17 -7.23 -7.62 11.69
N ILE A 18 -8.12 -8.10 12.57
CA ILE A 18 -7.74 -8.94 13.72
C ILE A 18 -7.07 -10.24 13.27
N GLU A 19 -7.55 -10.86 12.20
CA GLU A 19 -6.95 -12.09 11.67
C GLU A 19 -5.54 -11.86 11.10
N LEU A 20 -5.34 -10.75 10.38
CA LEU A 20 -4.02 -10.35 9.89
C LEU A 20 -3.05 -10.03 11.03
N GLU A 21 -3.53 -9.41 12.10
CA GLU A 21 -2.73 -9.13 13.30
C GLU A 21 -2.22 -10.43 13.94
N LYS A 22 -3.06 -11.47 14.03
CA LYS A 22 -2.66 -12.80 14.52
C LYS A 22 -1.62 -13.46 13.64
N GLN A 23 -1.67 -13.20 12.33
CA GLN A 23 -0.69 -13.69 11.36
C GLN A 23 0.59 -12.85 11.34
N LEU A 24 0.75 -11.88 12.26
CA LEU A 24 1.88 -10.95 12.33
C LEU A 24 2.01 -10.05 11.08
N LYS A 25 0.96 -9.96 10.25
CA LYS A 25 0.88 -9.06 9.10
C LYS A 25 0.41 -7.69 9.54
N PHE A 26 1.20 -7.06 10.41
CA PHE A 26 0.81 -5.88 11.19
C PHE A 26 0.43 -4.65 10.35
N THR A 27 1.09 -4.46 9.21
CA THR A 27 0.82 -3.40 8.23
C THR A 27 -0.49 -3.63 7.47
N GLU A 28 -0.72 -4.82 6.92
CA GLU A 28 -2.02 -5.16 6.29
C GLU A 28 -3.16 -5.05 7.32
N SER A 29 -2.90 -5.53 8.54
CA SER A 29 -3.80 -5.39 9.68
C SER A 29 -4.12 -3.93 9.96
N LEU A 30 -3.11 -3.06 10.03
CA LEU A 30 -3.29 -1.63 10.28
C LEU A 30 -4.15 -0.96 9.20
N THR A 31 -3.91 -1.26 7.92
CA THR A 31 -4.75 -0.74 6.83
C THR A 31 -6.21 -1.17 7.00
N CYS A 32 -6.48 -2.44 7.33
CA CYS A 32 -7.85 -2.90 7.59
C CYS A 32 -8.47 -2.24 8.84
N TYR A 33 -7.69 -1.96 9.89
CA TYR A 33 -8.16 -1.18 11.04
C TYR A 33 -8.58 0.24 10.62
N GLU A 34 -7.74 0.94 9.85
CA GLU A 34 -8.03 2.31 9.39
C GLU A 34 -9.28 2.37 8.50
N GLU A 35 -9.43 1.42 7.56
CA GLU A 35 -10.60 1.31 6.68
C GLU A 35 -11.90 1.03 7.45
N SER A 36 -11.87 0.05 8.36
CA SER A 36 -13.04 -0.31 9.17
C SER A 36 -13.47 0.82 10.11
N ILE A 37 -12.52 1.51 10.75
CA ILE A 37 -12.77 2.73 11.54
C ILE A 37 -13.42 3.81 10.66
N GLY A 38 -12.90 4.03 9.45
CA GLY A 38 -13.48 4.97 8.48
C GLY A 38 -14.94 4.65 8.14
N LEU A 39 -15.28 3.37 7.97
CA LEU A 39 -16.65 2.91 7.74
C LEU A 39 -17.56 3.15 8.96
N PHE A 40 -17.08 2.86 10.18
CA PHE A 40 -17.85 3.12 11.39
C PHE A 40 -18.09 4.62 11.65
N ILE A 41 -17.10 5.48 11.37
CA ILE A 41 -17.26 6.94 11.46
C ILE A 41 -18.31 7.42 10.45
N LYS A 42 -18.29 6.91 9.21
CA LYS A 42 -19.32 7.21 8.20
C LYS A 42 -20.70 6.77 8.70
N ALA A 43 -20.83 5.57 9.26
CA ALA A 43 -22.08 5.07 9.83
C ALA A 43 -22.60 5.96 10.97
N LEU A 44 -21.73 6.36 11.90
CA LEU A 44 -22.07 7.25 13.02
C LEU A 44 -22.61 8.62 12.56
N ARG A 45 -22.05 9.15 11.45
CA ARG A 45 -22.51 10.41 10.85
C ARG A 45 -23.87 10.27 10.15
N SER A 46 -24.19 9.09 9.64
CA SER A 46 -25.47 8.80 8.97
C SER A 46 -26.64 8.57 9.94
N ILE A 47 -26.38 8.35 11.24
CA ILE A 47 -27.44 8.15 12.26
C ILE A 47 -27.93 9.52 12.77
N PRO A 48 -29.24 9.85 12.61
CA PRO A 48 -29.83 11.09 13.11
C PRO A 48 -29.63 11.28 14.62
N GLN A 49 -29.49 12.53 15.08
CA GLN A 49 -29.15 12.83 16.48
C GLN A 49 -30.18 12.33 17.52
N ASN A 50 -31.46 12.20 17.14
CA ASN A 50 -32.55 11.85 18.06
C ASN A 50 -32.95 10.37 18.03
N THR A 51 -32.22 9.51 17.32
CA THR A 51 -32.55 8.10 17.13
C THR A 51 -31.44 7.22 17.71
N GLN A 52 -31.80 6.25 18.57
CA GLN A 52 -30.90 5.21 19.09
C GLN A 52 -29.62 5.77 19.78
N LEU A 53 -29.79 6.75 20.69
CA LEU A 53 -28.69 7.40 21.42
C LEU A 53 -27.74 6.39 22.11
N GLU A 54 -28.31 5.41 22.81
CA GLU A 54 -27.51 4.41 23.55
C GLU A 54 -26.63 3.57 22.63
N PHE A 55 -27.16 3.15 21.47
CA PHE A 55 -26.40 2.40 20.47
C PHE A 55 -25.28 3.26 19.88
N LYS A 56 -25.57 4.54 19.59
CA LYS A 56 -24.60 5.49 19.04
C LYS A 56 -23.43 5.71 19.99
N GLU A 57 -23.69 5.86 21.29
CA GLU A 57 -22.64 5.99 22.30
C GLU A 57 -21.81 4.70 22.44
N LYS A 58 -22.44 3.52 22.46
CA LYS A 58 -21.72 2.23 22.47
C LYS A 58 -20.82 2.08 21.24
N LEU A 59 -21.32 2.41 20.06
CA LEU A 59 -20.56 2.35 18.82
C LEU A 59 -19.39 3.35 18.83
N ARG A 60 -19.62 4.58 19.31
CA ARG A 60 -18.56 5.59 19.46
C ARG A 60 -17.46 5.11 20.41
N GLN A 61 -17.82 4.54 21.54
CA GLN A 61 -16.86 3.98 22.49
C GLN A 61 -16.02 2.88 21.82
N LYS A 62 -16.66 1.96 21.09
CA LYS A 62 -15.97 0.89 20.38
C LYS A 62 -15.03 1.42 19.28
N VAL A 63 -15.46 2.42 18.52
CA VAL A 63 -14.61 3.11 17.53
C VAL A 63 -13.40 3.75 18.20
N SER A 64 -13.58 4.38 19.35
CA SER A 64 -12.47 4.96 20.12
C SER A 64 -11.46 3.91 20.57
N GLU A 65 -11.92 2.74 21.04
CA GLU A 65 -11.05 1.62 21.39
C GLU A 65 -10.23 1.13 20.18
N TYR A 66 -10.87 1.01 19.02
CA TYR A 66 -10.19 0.58 17.79
C TYR A 66 -9.17 1.62 17.30
N ILE A 67 -9.47 2.91 17.43
CA ILE A 67 -8.51 3.98 17.10
C ILE A 67 -7.27 3.87 18.01
N THR A 68 -7.47 3.77 19.33
CA THR A 68 -6.35 3.62 20.28
C THR A 68 -5.51 2.38 20.00
N HIS A 69 -6.14 1.27 19.59
CA HIS A 69 -5.41 0.05 19.22
C HIS A 69 -4.59 0.25 17.93
N ALA A 70 -5.19 0.84 16.90
CA ALA A 70 -4.53 1.14 15.64
C ALA A 70 -3.33 2.10 15.83
N GLU A 71 -3.46 3.12 16.68
CA GLU A 71 -2.37 4.05 17.03
C GLU A 71 -1.20 3.32 17.70
N LYS A 72 -1.48 2.44 18.67
CA LYS A 72 -0.44 1.62 19.33
C LYS A 72 0.25 0.68 18.35
N LEU A 73 -0.50 0.07 17.45
CA LEU A 73 0.05 -0.81 16.42
C LEU A 73 0.96 -0.01 15.48
N LYS A 74 0.54 1.19 15.08
CA LYS A 74 1.33 2.11 14.25
C LYS A 74 2.62 2.56 14.93
N GLU A 75 2.57 2.88 16.23
CA GLU A 75 3.77 3.20 17.01
C GLU A 75 4.75 2.02 17.11
N LYS A 76 4.23 0.81 17.32
CA LYS A 76 5.05 -0.40 17.36
C LYS A 76 5.79 -0.61 16.03
N LEU A 77 5.06 -0.49 14.92
CA LEU A 77 5.61 -0.58 13.57
C LEU A 77 6.69 0.48 13.31
N LYS A 78 6.44 1.72 13.73
CA LYS A 78 7.40 2.82 13.60
C LYS A 78 8.68 2.53 14.39
N LYS A 79 8.57 2.07 15.64
CA LYS A 79 9.73 1.70 16.48
C LYS A 79 10.52 0.53 15.90
N GLU A 80 9.85 -0.50 15.39
CA GLU A 80 10.53 -1.64 14.78
C GLU A 80 11.23 -1.24 13.46
N SER A 81 10.63 -0.33 12.69
CA SER A 81 11.22 0.26 11.47
C SER A 81 12.45 1.14 11.77
N GLU A 82 12.36 2.03 12.76
CA GLU A 82 13.46 2.89 13.21
C GLU A 82 14.65 2.08 13.75
N ASN A 83 14.37 0.94 14.38
CA ASN A 83 15.41 0.02 14.85
C ASN A 83 16.02 -0.83 13.73
N GLY A 84 15.58 -0.68 12.47
CA GLY A 84 16.05 -1.46 11.31
C GLY A 84 15.65 -2.93 11.33
N ASN A 85 14.82 -3.36 12.29
CA ASN A 85 14.43 -4.75 12.52
C ASN A 85 13.03 -5.09 12.00
N TYR A 86 12.31 -4.12 11.43
CA TYR A 86 11.03 -4.39 10.77
C TYR A 86 11.24 -4.73 9.30
N HIS A 87 11.10 -6.01 8.97
CA HIS A 87 10.95 -6.47 7.60
C HIS A 87 9.54 -7.04 7.45
N GLU A 88 8.71 -6.35 6.67
CA GLU A 88 7.44 -6.93 6.26
C GLU A 88 7.67 -7.92 5.12
N GLN A 89 7.23 -9.16 5.33
CA GLN A 89 7.27 -10.19 4.30
C GLN A 89 5.87 -10.47 3.78
N ILE A 90 5.66 -10.22 2.49
CA ILE A 90 4.46 -10.65 1.76
C ILE A 90 4.79 -11.96 1.06
N VAL A 91 4.08 -13.04 1.41
CA VAL A 91 4.14 -14.32 0.70
C VAL A 91 3.04 -14.32 -0.35
N ILE A 92 3.43 -14.49 -1.62
CA ILE A 92 2.50 -14.61 -2.76
C ILE A 92 2.51 -16.08 -3.18
N ASP A 93 1.43 -16.79 -2.87
CA ASP A 93 1.29 -18.22 -3.20
C ASP A 93 1.11 -18.45 -4.71
N GLU A 94 1.39 -19.66 -5.17
CA GLU A 94 1.19 -20.04 -6.57
C GLU A 94 -0.28 -19.89 -6.98
N GLY A 95 -0.50 -19.23 -8.12
CA GLY A 95 -1.86 -18.92 -8.63
C GLY A 95 -2.61 -17.83 -7.85
N ALA A 96 -1.99 -17.21 -6.84
CA ALA A 96 -2.62 -16.12 -6.10
C ALA A 96 -2.81 -14.88 -7.00
N THR A 97 -3.94 -14.18 -6.82
CA THR A 97 -4.29 -12.99 -7.59
C THR A 97 -4.45 -11.76 -6.71
N GLY A 98 -4.49 -10.58 -7.34
CA GLY A 98 -4.73 -9.32 -6.65
C GLY A 98 -3.48 -8.68 -6.04
N PHE A 99 -2.27 -9.10 -6.41
CA PHE A 99 -1.00 -8.51 -5.96
C PHE A 99 -0.43 -7.56 -7.03
N SER A 100 -1.20 -6.54 -7.41
CA SER A 100 -0.71 -5.51 -8.34
C SER A 100 0.38 -4.64 -7.70
N TYR A 101 1.19 -3.98 -8.53
CA TYR A 101 2.20 -3.03 -8.05
C TYR A 101 1.60 -1.95 -7.14
N LYS A 102 0.39 -1.46 -7.44
CA LYS A 102 -0.31 -0.48 -6.59
C LYS A 102 -0.59 -1.05 -5.20
N ARG A 103 -1.03 -2.31 -5.11
CA ARG A 103 -1.32 -2.93 -3.81
C ARG A 103 -0.06 -3.17 -3.00
N VAL A 104 1.02 -3.61 -3.64
CA VAL A 104 2.27 -3.95 -2.96
C VAL A 104 3.02 -2.70 -2.53
N PHE A 105 3.11 -1.69 -3.41
CA PHE A 105 3.97 -0.52 -3.21
C PHE A 105 3.23 0.77 -2.84
N GLY A 106 1.93 0.88 -3.14
CA GLY A 106 1.18 2.15 -3.05
C GLY A 106 1.28 2.83 -1.69
N ARG A 107 1.07 2.08 -0.60
CA ARG A 107 1.15 2.60 0.79
C ARG A 107 2.51 3.22 1.15
N PHE A 108 3.60 2.82 0.48
CA PHE A 108 4.94 3.37 0.73
C PHE A 108 5.20 4.65 -0.05
N LEU A 109 4.27 5.04 -0.93
CA LEU A 109 4.33 6.23 -1.77
C LEU A 109 3.23 7.25 -1.41
N GLU A 110 2.24 6.84 -0.62
CA GLU A 110 1.09 7.66 -0.20
C GLU A 110 1.46 8.73 0.85
N ASP A 111 2.54 8.57 1.61
CA ASP A 111 2.96 9.58 2.60
C ASP A 111 3.63 10.82 1.98
N GLY A 112 3.86 10.80 0.66
CA GLY A 112 4.42 11.91 -0.11
C GLY A 112 5.91 12.17 0.13
N THR A 113 6.62 11.29 0.83
CA THR A 113 8.01 11.55 1.27
C THR A 113 9.07 11.10 0.27
N ALA A 114 8.72 10.22 -0.66
CA ALA A 114 9.66 9.66 -1.62
C ALA A 114 9.99 10.68 -2.72
N SER A 115 11.29 10.93 -2.95
CA SER A 115 11.77 11.83 -4.02
C SER A 115 12.61 11.12 -5.09
N LYS A 116 13.16 9.95 -4.75
CA LYS A 116 14.02 9.12 -5.59
C LYS A 116 13.75 7.65 -5.28
N ILE A 117 13.76 6.82 -6.31
CA ILE A 117 13.58 5.37 -6.21
C ILE A 117 14.76 4.67 -6.86
N TRP A 118 15.25 3.61 -6.21
CA TRP A 118 16.23 2.69 -6.78
C TRP A 118 15.57 1.33 -6.95
N VAL A 119 15.73 0.74 -8.14
CA VAL A 119 15.22 -0.58 -8.49
C VAL A 119 16.39 -1.41 -8.96
N ASP A 120 16.65 -2.51 -8.28
CA ASP A 120 17.66 -3.49 -8.69
C ASP A 120 16.95 -4.79 -9.09
N ASP A 121 16.73 -4.99 -10.39
CA ASP A 121 16.05 -6.17 -10.93
C ASP A 121 16.86 -6.75 -12.11
N PRO A 122 17.49 -7.93 -11.96
CA PRO A 122 18.38 -8.48 -12.97
C PRO A 122 17.68 -8.94 -14.27
N TYR A 123 16.35 -8.94 -14.29
CA TYR A 123 15.55 -9.58 -15.33
C TYR A 123 14.77 -8.59 -16.21
N ILE A 124 14.94 -7.27 -16.14
CA ILE A 124 14.20 -6.37 -17.03
C ILE A 124 14.84 -6.36 -18.44
N ARG A 125 14.46 -7.33 -19.28
CA ARG A 125 15.04 -7.56 -20.62
C ARG A 125 14.02 -7.83 -21.72
N ASN A 126 13.07 -8.73 -21.46
CA ASN A 126 12.03 -9.10 -22.41
C ASN A 126 10.89 -8.07 -22.39
N SER A 127 10.12 -8.01 -23.47
CA SER A 127 9.00 -7.07 -23.61
C SER A 127 8.03 -7.09 -22.43
N TYR A 128 7.63 -8.27 -21.94
CA TYR A 128 6.73 -8.39 -20.79
C TYR A 128 7.35 -7.87 -19.47
N GLN A 129 8.68 -7.95 -19.33
CA GLN A 129 9.40 -7.46 -18.14
C GLN A 129 9.53 -5.93 -18.19
N ILE A 130 9.70 -5.37 -19.39
CA ILE A 130 9.64 -3.92 -19.63
C ILE A 130 8.23 -3.40 -19.36
N GLU A 131 7.19 -4.10 -19.81
CA GLU A 131 5.78 -3.76 -19.51
C GLU A 131 5.51 -3.81 -17.99
N ASN A 132 6.00 -4.83 -17.30
CA ASN A 132 5.91 -4.90 -15.84
C ASN A 132 6.56 -3.68 -15.16
N PHE A 133 7.76 -3.29 -15.59
CA PHE A 133 8.40 -2.07 -15.09
C PHE A 133 7.63 -0.79 -15.45
N SER A 134 6.93 -0.77 -16.60
CA SER A 134 5.98 0.30 -16.96
C SER A 134 4.91 0.47 -15.90
N HIS A 135 4.24 -0.62 -15.56
CA HIS A 135 3.14 -0.60 -14.59
C HIS A 135 3.62 -0.17 -13.20
N PHE A 136 4.85 -0.53 -12.83
CA PHE A 136 5.48 0.01 -11.62
C PHE A 136 5.65 1.53 -11.71
N CYS A 137 6.21 2.05 -12.82
CA CYS A 137 6.39 3.49 -13.00
C CYS A 137 5.04 4.25 -13.01
N GLU A 138 4.00 3.68 -13.60
CA GLU A 138 2.64 4.26 -13.58
C GLU A 138 2.12 4.44 -12.15
N VAL A 139 2.35 3.45 -11.28
CA VAL A 139 1.97 3.54 -9.86
C VAL A 139 2.74 4.66 -9.16
N VAL A 140 4.04 4.81 -9.44
CA VAL A 140 4.87 5.88 -8.87
C VAL A 140 4.36 7.26 -9.31
N VAL A 141 4.08 7.45 -10.59
CA VAL A 141 3.58 8.72 -11.14
C VAL A 141 2.19 9.09 -10.60
N GLN A 142 1.35 8.09 -10.34
CA GLN A 142 0.01 8.29 -9.77
C GLN A 142 0.01 8.49 -8.25
N SER A 143 1.15 8.33 -7.58
CA SER A 143 1.24 8.46 -6.13
C SER A 143 1.27 9.92 -5.65
N GLU A 144 1.12 10.14 -4.35
CA GLU A 144 1.23 11.47 -3.73
C GLU A 144 2.70 11.94 -3.62
N SER A 145 3.65 11.04 -3.84
CA SER A 145 5.09 11.34 -3.78
C SER A 145 5.59 12.03 -5.06
N ASP A 146 6.27 13.17 -4.91
CA ASP A 146 6.95 13.90 -6.00
C ASP A 146 8.28 13.22 -6.39
N VAL A 147 8.19 11.97 -6.85
CA VAL A 147 9.35 11.21 -7.30
C VAL A 147 9.85 11.78 -8.62
N LYS A 148 11.10 12.24 -8.64
CA LYS A 148 11.70 12.88 -9.82
C LYS A 148 12.52 11.91 -10.67
N ASN A 149 13.16 10.94 -10.01
CA ASN A 149 14.09 10.03 -10.66
C ASN A 149 13.87 8.60 -10.17
N ILE A 150 13.82 7.68 -11.12
CA ILE A 150 13.94 6.24 -10.86
C ILE A 150 15.28 5.78 -11.43
N TYR A 151 16.11 5.17 -10.59
CA TYR A 151 17.39 4.58 -10.94
C TYR A 151 17.19 3.07 -11.07
N LEU A 152 17.28 2.55 -12.29
CA LEU A 152 17.15 1.12 -12.55
C LEU A 152 18.54 0.51 -12.78
N THR A 153 18.89 -0.48 -11.96
CA THR A 153 19.98 -1.42 -12.22
C THR A 153 19.37 -2.72 -12.72
N THR A 154 19.75 -3.16 -13.91
CA THR A 154 19.32 -4.45 -14.45
C THR A 154 20.47 -5.27 -15.00
N GLY A 155 20.24 -6.56 -15.18
CA GLY A 155 21.23 -7.49 -15.68
C GLY A 155 21.34 -7.39 -17.19
N GLU A 156 22.56 -7.51 -17.71
CA GLU A 156 22.83 -7.49 -19.14
C GLU A 156 22.51 -8.80 -19.85
N ASP A 157 22.16 -8.70 -21.13
CA ASP A 157 22.25 -9.83 -22.04
C ASP A 157 23.69 -10.03 -22.52
N THR A 158 24.32 -11.09 -21.99
CA THR A 158 25.51 -11.77 -22.50
C THR A 158 26.86 -11.04 -22.63
N GLN A 159 27.07 -9.79 -22.19
CA GLN A 159 28.42 -9.14 -22.28
C GLN A 159 29.03 -8.44 -21.04
N GLY A 160 28.46 -8.59 -19.84
CA GLY A 160 29.23 -8.49 -18.59
C GLY A 160 29.50 -7.12 -17.95
N PHE A 161 28.61 -6.13 -18.09
CA PHE A 161 28.57 -4.92 -17.27
C PHE A 161 27.17 -4.66 -16.66
N TYR A 162 27.07 -3.85 -15.61
CA TYR A 162 25.80 -3.41 -15.05
C TYR A 162 25.38 -2.10 -15.73
N SER A 163 24.22 -2.04 -16.38
CA SER A 163 23.72 -0.78 -16.94
C SER A 163 22.84 -0.06 -15.90
N LEU A 164 23.32 1.07 -15.38
CA LEU A 164 22.49 2.01 -14.62
C LEU A 164 21.68 2.84 -15.62
N LYS A 165 20.35 2.64 -15.68
CA LYS A 165 19.45 3.42 -16.51
C LYS A 165 18.72 4.43 -15.62
N ILE A 166 18.90 5.72 -15.91
CA ILE A 166 18.17 6.80 -15.24
C ILE A 166 16.87 7.03 -16.01
N CYS A 167 15.74 6.76 -15.37
CA CYS A 167 14.42 7.08 -15.90
C CYS A 167 13.97 8.43 -15.35
N ASN A 168 13.90 9.43 -16.23
CA ASN A 168 13.27 10.71 -15.90
C ASN A 168 11.77 10.60 -16.19
N LEU A 169 10.97 10.66 -15.11
CA LEU A 169 9.52 10.44 -15.16
C LEU A 169 8.78 11.51 -16.00
N ASN A 170 9.37 12.69 -16.20
CA ASN A 170 8.80 13.73 -17.08
C ASN A 170 8.79 13.32 -18.57
N TYR A 171 9.52 12.26 -18.94
CA TYR A 171 9.67 11.78 -20.32
C TYR A 171 9.22 10.32 -20.47
N LEU A 172 8.32 9.82 -19.62
CA LEU A 172 7.87 8.42 -19.60
C LEU A 172 7.57 7.82 -20.99
N PRO A 173 6.87 8.52 -21.92
CA PRO A 173 6.61 7.98 -23.27
C PRO A 173 7.88 7.81 -24.12
N ILE A 174 8.87 8.68 -23.92
CA ILE A 174 10.13 8.72 -24.68
C ILE A 174 11.13 7.71 -24.09
N MET A 175 11.17 7.56 -22.76
CA MET A 175 12.02 6.59 -22.07
C MET A 175 11.66 5.14 -22.40
N MET A 176 10.38 4.82 -22.57
CA MET A 176 9.95 3.47 -22.97
C MET A 176 10.39 3.10 -24.39
N SER A 177 10.46 4.08 -25.28
CA SER A 177 11.00 3.87 -26.64
C SER A 177 12.51 3.57 -26.63
N LEU A 178 13.25 4.08 -25.63
CA LEU A 178 14.68 3.80 -25.45
C LEU A 178 14.96 2.43 -24.79
N LEU A 179 14.03 1.93 -23.97
CA LEU A 179 14.13 0.60 -23.37
C LEU A 179 13.81 -0.52 -24.36
N VAL A 180 12.96 -0.26 -25.36
CA VAL A 180 12.52 -1.25 -26.37
C VAL A 180 13.46 -1.35 -27.59
N ASN A 181 14.32 -0.35 -27.82
CA ASN A 181 15.26 -0.32 -28.97
C ASN A 181 16.69 -0.82 -28.64
N ILE A 182 16.84 -1.63 -27.60
CA ILE A 182 18.07 -2.35 -27.23
C ILE A 182 17.76 -3.83 -27.24
#